data_AF-A0A7W6ZHD8-F1
#
_entry.id   AF-A0A7W6ZHD8-F1
#
_cell.length_a   1.000
_cell.length_b   1.000
_cell.length_c   1.000
_cell.angle_alpha   90.00
_cell.angle_beta   90.00
_cell.angle_gamma   90.00
#
_symmetry.space_group_name_H-M   'P 1'
#
loop_
_entity.id
_entity.type
_entity.pdbx_description
1 polymer ?
#
loop_
_entity_poly.entity_id
_entity_poly.type
_entity_poly.pdbx_seq_one_letter_code
_entity_poly.pdbx_strand_id
1 'polypeptide(L)'
;MIDPDYKDAINRDLDDIIAGKVQKTGETWSVNGRGYGMHNGSLHPISGPGIVDLSRPQHQLIQQLNGNSPENAQKFAQAMKKKGILDQDAIDTVMELWRKGKK
;
A
#
# COMPACT_ATOMS: atom_id res chain seq x y z
N MET A 1 -1.88 -1.54 0.15
CA MET A 1 -0.45 -1.20 0.35
C MET A 1 -0.35 0.28 0.72
N ILE A 2 0.69 0.69 1.45
CA ILE A 2 0.98 2.10 1.71
C ILE A 2 1.95 2.62 0.64
N ASP A 3 1.64 3.77 0.03
CA ASP A 3 2.59 4.51 -0.80
C ASP A 3 3.73 5.02 0.11
N PRO A 4 4.99 4.64 -0.17
CA PRO A 4 6.14 5.05 0.63
C PRO A 4 6.27 6.56 0.83
N ASP A 5 5.84 7.38 -0.14
CA ASP A 5 5.90 8.85 -0.04
C ASP A 5 5.01 9.40 1.09
N TYR A 6 4.00 8.64 1.52
CA TYR A 6 3.06 9.02 2.58
C TYR A 6 3.40 8.42 3.95
N LYS A 7 4.45 7.59 4.04
CA LYS A 7 4.78 6.84 5.27
C LYS A 7 4.93 7.75 6.49
N ASP A 8 5.65 8.86 6.36
CA ASP A 8 5.88 9.79 7.47
C ASP A 8 4.59 10.51 7.89
N ALA A 9 3.74 10.88 6.92
CA ALA A 9 2.46 11.51 7.22
C ALA A 9 1.52 10.54 7.95
N ILE A 10 1.49 9.28 7.53
CA ILE A 10 0.71 8.23 8.19
C ILE A 10 1.22 7.97 9.61
N ASN A 11 2.54 7.90 9.82
CA ASN A 11 3.10 7.72 11.16
C ASN A 11 2.72 8.86 12.11
N ARG A 12 2.75 10.11 11.64
CA ARG A 12 2.31 11.26 12.46
C ARG A 12 0.83 11.18 12.82
N ASP A 13 -0.03 10.78 11.89
CA ASP A 13 -1.45 10.60 12.18
C ASP A 13 -1.66 9.48 13.23
N LEU A 14 -0.92 8.37 13.13
CA LEU A 14 -0.96 7.28 14.10
C LEU A 14 -0.52 7.76 15.49
N ASP A 15 0.57 8.53 15.58
CA ASP A 15 1.05 9.11 16.84
C ASP A 15 0.00 10.03 17.48
N ASP A 16 -0.68 10.86 16.69
CA ASP A 16 -1.74 11.75 17.17
C ASP A 16 -2.99 10.98 17.65
N ILE A 17 -3.35 9.88 16.97
CA ILE A 17 -4.43 8.98 17.42
C ILE A 17 -4.04 8.29 18.73
N ILE A 18 -2.83 7.73 18.81
CA ILE A 18 -2.33 7.03 20.01
C ILE A 18 -2.22 7.98 21.20
N ALA A 19 -1.82 9.24 20.97
CA ALA A 19 -1.78 10.28 21.99
C ALA A 19 -3.17 10.81 22.40
N GLY A 20 -4.26 10.31 21.80
CA GLY A 20 -5.63 10.72 22.11
C GLY A 20 -6.02 12.11 21.61
N LYS A 21 -5.24 12.69 20.68
CA LYS A 21 -5.52 14.02 20.10
C LYS A 21 -6.63 13.98 19.06
N VAL A 22 -6.93 12.79 18.54
CA VAL A 22 -7.95 12.58 17.52
C VAL A 22 -9.12 11.82 18.13
N GLN A 23 -10.31 12.40 18.05
CA GLN A 23 -11.52 11.73 18.51
C GLN A 23 -11.92 10.58 17.58
N LYS A 24 -12.33 9.47 18.19
CA LYS A 24 -12.89 8.32 17.48
C LYS A 24 -14.33 8.62 17.09
N THR A 25 -14.70 8.30 15.85
CA THR A 25 -16.08 8.38 15.34
C THR A 25 -16.59 6.98 15.07
N GLY A 26 -17.45 6.47 15.97
CA GLY A 26 -17.86 5.06 15.94
C GLY A 26 -16.66 4.13 16.15
N GLU A 27 -16.33 3.33 15.14
CA GLU A 27 -15.22 2.37 15.18
C GLU A 27 -13.91 2.85 14.53
N THR A 28 -13.88 4.07 14.00
CA THR A 28 -12.75 4.58 13.21
C THR A 28 -12.26 5.95 13.66
N TRP A 29 -11.08 6.35 13.17
CA TRP A 29 -10.54 7.71 13.29
C TRP A 29 -10.37 8.30 11.90
N SER A 30 -10.53 9.61 11.79
CA SER A 30 -10.31 10.35 10.54
C SER A 30 -9.34 11.50 10.80
N VAL A 31 -8.19 11.48 10.12
CA VAL A 31 -7.10 12.46 10.29
C VAL A 31 -6.53 12.81 8.93
N ASN A 32 -6.38 14.10 8.61
CA ASN A 32 -5.72 14.55 7.38
C ASN A 32 -6.25 13.87 6.09
N GLY A 33 -7.55 13.59 6.03
CA GLY A 33 -8.20 12.92 4.91
C GLY A 33 -7.98 11.39 4.83
N ARG A 34 -7.29 10.79 5.80
CA ARG A 34 -7.13 9.34 5.96
C ARG A 34 -8.05 8.78 7.03
N GLY A 35 -8.61 7.61 6.75
CA GLY A 35 -9.37 6.81 7.70
C GLY A 35 -8.49 5.75 8.33
N TYR A 36 -8.68 5.52 9.63
CA TYR A 36 -7.96 4.51 10.42
C TYR A 36 -8.95 3.62 11.17
N GLY A 37 -8.60 2.35 11.30
CA GLY A 37 -9.41 1.36 12.01
C GLY A 37 -8.54 0.37 12.78
N MET A 38 -9.14 -0.26 13.78
CA MET A 38 -8.53 -1.39 14.49
C MET A 38 -8.86 -2.69 13.75
N HIS A 39 -7.84 -3.48 13.45
CA HIS A 39 -8.00 -4.85 12.95
C HIS A 39 -7.04 -5.76 13.70
N ASN A 40 -7.57 -6.83 14.31
CA ASN A 40 -6.80 -7.78 15.14
C ASN A 40 -5.91 -7.11 16.20
N GLY A 41 -6.46 -6.10 16.90
CA GLY A 41 -5.75 -5.40 17.98
C GLY A 41 -4.67 -4.41 17.52
N SER A 42 -4.53 -4.18 16.21
CA SER A 42 -3.58 -3.23 15.66
C SER A 42 -4.29 -2.10 14.91
N LEU A 43 -3.81 -0.87 15.09
CA LEU A 43 -4.32 0.31 14.41
C LEU A 43 -3.66 0.42 13.02
N HIS A 44 -4.47 0.57 11.98
CA HIS A 44 -3.99 0.66 10.61
C HIS A 44 -4.76 1.72 9.81
N PRO A 45 -4.12 2.36 8.82
CA PRO A 45 -4.85 3.13 7.84
C PRO A 45 -5.68 2.18 6.96
N ILE A 46 -6.93 2.57 6.69
CA ILE A 46 -7.89 1.79 5.91
C ILE A 46 -8.32 2.48 4.62
N SER A 47 -8.18 3.81 4.53
CA SER A 47 -8.54 4.58 3.35
C SER A 47 -7.87 5.96 3.33
N GLY A 48 -7.92 6.62 2.18
CA GLY A 48 -7.44 8.00 1.99
C GLY A 48 -6.05 8.10 1.34
N PRO A 49 -5.47 9.32 1.29
CA PRO A 49 -4.21 9.57 0.60
C PRO A 49 -3.07 8.68 1.08
N GLY A 50 -2.36 8.05 0.14
CA GLY A 50 -1.26 7.12 0.44
C GLY A 50 -1.70 5.67 0.65
N ILE A 51 -3.00 5.35 0.61
CA ILE A 51 -3.51 3.98 0.66
C ILE A 51 -3.85 3.52 -0.75
N VAL A 52 -3.08 2.55 -1.24
CA VAL A 52 -3.25 1.97 -2.58
C VAL A 52 -3.87 0.59 -2.44
N ASP A 53 -5.05 0.41 -3.03
CA ASP A 53 -5.67 -0.92 -3.15
C ASP A 53 -5.02 -1.68 -4.30
N LEU A 54 -4.42 -2.83 -3.98
CA LEU A 54 -3.72 -3.67 -4.95
C LEU A 54 -4.43 -5.00 -5.07
N SER A 55 -4.66 -5.41 -6.31
CA SER A 55 -5.16 -6.75 -6.60
C SER A 55 -4.18 -7.84 -6.13
N ARG A 56 -4.66 -9.07 -5.97
CA ARG A 56 -3.80 -10.22 -5.62
C ARG A 56 -2.60 -10.39 -6.58
N PRO A 57 -2.75 -10.28 -7.91
CA PRO A 57 -1.59 -10.38 -8.82
C PRO A 57 -0.60 -9.22 -8.67
N GLN A 58 -1.06 -8.00 -8.36
CA GLN A 58 -0.17 -6.87 -8.05
C GLN A 58 0.64 -7.11 -6.76
N HIS A 59 0.00 -7.64 -5.73
CA HIS A 59 0.70 -8.07 -4.51
C HIS A 59 1.74 -9.17 -4.78
N GLN A 60 1.42 -10.14 -5.64
CA GLN A 60 2.38 -11.17 -6.05
C GLN A 60 3.57 -10.56 -6.80
N LEU A 61 3.34 -9.60 -7.69
CA LEU A 61 4.43 -8.91 -8.40
C LEU A 61 5.37 -8.19 -7.42
N ILE A 62 4.85 -7.52 -6.40
CA ILE A 62 5.67 -6.91 -5.33
C ILE A 62 6.52 -7.97 -4.61
N GLN A 63 5.93 -9.13 -4.29
CA GLN A 63 6.67 -10.23 -3.66
C GLN A 63 7.80 -10.74 -4.56
N GLN A 64 7.54 -10.88 -5.87
CA GLN A 64 8.58 -11.25 -6.84
C GLN A 64 9.70 -10.21 -6.89
N LEU A 65 9.38 -8.93 -6.90
CA LEU A 65 10.37 -7.83 -6.89
C LEU A 65 11.20 -7.80 -5.60
N ASN A 66 10.64 -8.24 -4.47
CA ASN A 66 11.34 -8.26 -3.19
C ASN A 66 12.16 -9.52 -2.94
N GLY A 67 11.71 -10.67 -3.46
CA GLY A 67 12.30 -11.98 -3.16
C GLY A 67 13.11 -12.61 -4.28
N ASN A 68 13.03 -12.10 -5.51
CA ASN A 68 13.69 -12.65 -6.69
C ASN A 68 14.50 -11.59 -7.44
N SER A 69 15.24 -12.04 -8.46
CA SER A 69 15.94 -11.11 -9.35
C SER A 69 14.95 -10.25 -10.16
N PRO A 70 15.34 -9.02 -10.54
CA PRO A 70 14.51 -8.16 -11.39
C PRO A 70 14.03 -8.83 -12.67
N GLU A 71 14.84 -9.71 -13.28
CA GLU A 71 14.46 -10.44 -14.50
C GLU A 71 13.30 -11.41 -14.25
N ASN A 72 13.27 -12.08 -13.09
CA ASN A 72 12.19 -13.01 -12.75
C ASN A 72 10.89 -12.27 -12.47
N ALA A 73 10.95 -11.13 -11.77
CA ALA A 73 9.78 -10.27 -11.58
C ALA A 73 9.24 -9.74 -12.91
N GLN A 74 10.13 -9.36 -13.84
CA GLN A 74 9.74 -8.92 -15.18
C GLN A 74 9.07 -10.04 -16.00
N LYS A 75 9.63 -11.27 -15.96
CA LYS A 75 9.01 -12.44 -16.61
C LYS A 75 7.62 -12.72 -16.05
N PHE A 76 7.44 -12.63 -14.73
CA PHE A 76 6.14 -12.77 -14.08
C PHE A 76 5.14 -11.71 -14.58
N ALA A 77 5.52 -10.43 -14.57
CA ALA A 77 4.66 -9.34 -15.03
C ALA A 77 4.22 -9.54 -16.49
N GLN A 78 5.15 -9.92 -17.38
CA GLN A 78 4.84 -10.18 -18.78
C GLN A 78 3.92 -11.39 -18.97
N ALA A 79 4.11 -12.46 -18.18
CA ALA A 79 3.23 -13.62 -18.23
C ALA A 79 1.80 -13.28 -17.77
N MET A 80 1.65 -12.47 -16.72
CA MET A 80 0.33 -12.00 -16.25
C MET A 80 -0.32 -11.06 -17.27
N LYS A 81 0.46 -10.18 -17.90
CA LYS A 81 -0.02 -9.29 -18.98
C LYS A 81 -0.53 -10.07 -20.18
N LYS A 82 0.23 -11.05 -20.66
CA LYS A 82 -0.17 -11.91 -21.79
C LYS A 82 -1.47 -12.68 -21.51
N LYS A 83 -1.74 -13.00 -20.25
CA LYS A 83 -2.97 -13.68 -19.80
C LYS A 83 -4.15 -12.72 -19.59
N GLY A 84 -3.96 -11.41 -19.75
CA GLY A 84 -4.99 -10.40 -19.45
C GLY A 84 -5.33 -10.26 -17.96
N ILE A 85 -4.45 -10.74 -17.06
CA ILE A 85 -4.67 -10.68 -15.60
C ILE A 85 -4.19 -9.33 -15.03
N LEU A 86 -3.11 -8.79 -15.61
CA LEU A 86 -2.61 -7.44 -15.33
C LEU A 86 -2.59 -6.66 -16.64
N ASP A 87 -3.00 -5.40 -16.61
CA ASP A 87 -2.72 -4.46 -17.68
C ASP A 87 -1.39 -3.71 -17.42
N GLN A 88 -1.02 -2.82 -18.33
CA GLN A 88 0.22 -2.06 -18.19
C GLN A 88 0.16 -1.10 -16.99
N ASP A 89 -0.97 -0.44 -16.77
CA ASP A 89 -1.14 0.54 -15.69
C ASP A 89 -1.02 -0.10 -14.31
N ALA A 90 -1.57 -1.30 -14.13
CA ALA A 90 -1.44 -2.08 -12.91
C ALA A 90 0.01 -2.51 -12.64
N ILE A 91 0.78 -2.84 -13.68
CA ILE A 91 2.21 -3.15 -13.60
C ILE A 91 2.99 -1.88 -13.23
N ASP A 92 2.72 -0.77 -13.91
CA ASP A 92 3.44 0.49 -13.70
C ASP A 92 3.21 1.03 -12.29
N THR A 93 1.98 0.95 -11.79
CA THR A 93 1.63 1.28 -10.39
C THR A 93 2.49 0.49 -9.40
N VAL A 94 2.62 -0.82 -9.60
CA VAL A 94 3.44 -1.68 -8.74
C VAL A 94 4.92 -1.31 -8.82
N MET A 95 5.44 -1.10 -10.03
CA MET A 95 6.84 -0.75 -10.25
C MET A 95 7.18 0.61 -9.63
N GLU A 96 6.29 1.58 -9.72
CA GLU A 96 6.43 2.89 -9.10
C GLU A 96 6.50 2.76 -7.58
N LEU A 97 5.49 2.13 -6.96
CA LEU A 97 5.44 1.93 -5.50
C LEU A 97 6.66 1.18 -4.98
N TRP A 98 7.10 0.14 -5.69
CA TRP A 98 8.28 -0.61 -5.32
C TRP A 98 9.56 0.23 -5.38
N ARG A 99 9.74 1.03 -6.45
CA ARG A 99 10.89 1.93 -6.58
C ARG A 99 10.92 3.00 -5.49
N LYS A 100 9.76 3.58 -5.15
CA LYS A 100 9.65 4.53 -4.03
C LYS A 100 10.10 3.90 -2.72
N GLY A 101 9.74 2.64 -2.48
CA GLY A 101 10.06 1.93 -1.23
C GLY A 101 11.50 1.43 -1.12
N LYS A 102 12.32 1.57 -2.18
CA LYS A 102 13.75 1.23 -2.17
C LYS A 102 14.66 2.43 -1.88
N LYS A 103 14.14 3.65 -1.91
CA LYS A 103 14.86 4.86 -1.52
C LYS A 103 14.93 4.96 0.00
#